data_AF-A0A3M0YJ49-F1
#
_entry.id   AF-A0A3M0YJ49-F1
#
_cell.length_a   1.000
_cell.length_b   1.000
_cell.length_c   1.000
_cell.angle_alpha   90.00
_cell.angle_beta   90.00
_cell.angle_gamma   90.00
#
_symmetry.space_group_name_H-M   'P 1'
#
loop_
_entity.id
_entity.type
_entity.pdbx_description
1 polymer ?
#
loop_
_entity_poly.entity_id
_entity_poly.type
_entity_poly.pdbx_seq_one_letter_code
_entity_poly.pdbx_strand_id
1 'polypeptide(L)'
;MLLGITPAWGGDAGKRLKALQGHIQGLSQALGETRRRQARLQEELARIEKGIARILGEIAALDEGIARHQARLARMEGAIQSSQATLAEDRRWLRDQLIKAYILAGKGLWGAFLEDAQAGGRYGMYYRYWVKGRSERIQAMRARIKALALAKKALAEERARLEGLKAKQRAALASLRKRKAERQSLLKALGERARSQAEALARLKADEERLAALLRRLPKHQAPQAGGGCRWPLEGRFGARFGQPRRSGLTWQGVLI
;
A
#
# COMPACT_ATOMS: atom_id res chain seq x y z
N MET A 1 69.29 34.79 -40.28
CA MET A 1 68.59 35.36 -39.12
C MET A 1 67.09 35.29 -39.36
N LEU A 2 66.37 34.74 -38.36
CA LEU A 2 64.97 35.01 -37.98
C LEU A 2 63.84 34.64 -38.97
N LEU A 3 63.43 33.37 -38.92
CA LEU A 3 62.05 32.97 -39.21
C LEU A 3 61.19 33.29 -37.97
N GLY A 4 60.30 34.27 -38.11
CA GLY A 4 59.38 34.71 -37.06
C GLY A 4 58.27 33.70 -36.82
N ILE A 5 58.32 33.03 -35.66
CA ILE A 5 57.23 32.21 -35.14
C ILE A 5 56.21 33.17 -34.51
N THR A 6 55.09 33.40 -35.20
CA THR A 6 53.92 34.06 -34.62
C THR A 6 53.22 33.11 -33.61
N PRO A 7 53.00 33.50 -32.35
CA PRO A 7 52.29 32.66 -31.40
C PRO A 7 50.78 32.79 -31.62
N ALA A 8 50.15 31.76 -32.17
CA ALA A 8 48.70 31.60 -32.30
C ALA A 8 47.95 31.35 -30.96
N TRP A 9 48.48 31.80 -29.83
CA TRP A 9 48.16 31.24 -28.50
C TRP A 9 46.92 31.85 -27.80
N GLY A 10 46.13 32.70 -28.46
CA GLY A 10 44.91 33.30 -27.87
C GLY A 10 43.60 32.52 -28.11
N GLY A 11 43.51 31.74 -29.19
CA GLY A 11 42.25 31.10 -29.61
C GLY A 11 41.90 29.81 -28.86
N ASP A 12 42.91 29.09 -28.34
CA ASP A 12 42.72 27.77 -27.73
C ASP A 12 42.22 27.84 -26.29
N ALA A 13 42.61 28.86 -25.52
CA ALA A 13 42.19 29.01 -24.13
C ALA A 13 40.68 29.29 -24.01
N GLY A 14 40.12 30.14 -24.87
CA GLY A 14 38.69 30.46 -24.90
C GLY A 14 37.81 29.30 -25.38
N LYS A 15 38.29 28.52 -26.37
CA LYS A 15 37.60 27.29 -26.82
C LYS A 15 37.59 26.22 -25.72
N ARG A 16 38.72 26.04 -25.01
CA ARG A 16 38.82 25.11 -23.88
C ARG A 16 37.91 25.50 -22.72
N LEU A 17 37.79 26.80 -22.40
CA LEU A 17 36.89 27.29 -21.35
C LEU A 17 35.40 27.08 -21.68
N LYS A 18 34.99 27.30 -22.94
CA LYS A 18 33.62 27.01 -23.38
C LYS A 18 33.29 25.52 -23.34
N ALA A 19 34.23 24.68 -23.78
CA ALA A 19 34.09 23.22 -23.67
C ALA A 19 33.97 22.78 -22.19
N LEU A 20 34.72 23.43 -21.31
CA LEU A 20 34.71 23.23 -19.86
C LEU A 20 33.32 23.53 -19.24
N GLN A 21 32.79 24.72 -19.53
CA GLN A 21 31.48 25.15 -19.03
C GLN A 21 30.37 24.24 -19.54
N GLY A 22 30.41 23.85 -20.81
CA GLY A 22 29.47 22.89 -21.39
C GLY A 22 29.52 21.53 -20.69
N HIS A 23 30.72 21.03 -20.36
CA HIS A 23 30.89 19.80 -19.60
C HIS A 23 30.28 19.90 -18.19
N ILE A 24 30.64 20.93 -17.43
CA ILE A 24 30.12 21.15 -16.06
C ILE A 24 28.58 21.27 -16.06
N GLN A 25 28.02 21.97 -17.05
CA GLN A 25 26.58 22.15 -17.17
C GLN A 25 25.88 20.82 -17.49
N GLY A 26 26.45 20.00 -18.37
CA GLY A 26 25.96 18.65 -18.66
C GLY A 26 26.03 17.72 -17.43
N LEU A 27 27.12 17.77 -16.67
CA LEU A 27 27.29 17.00 -15.42
C LEU A 27 26.22 17.37 -14.38
N SER A 28 25.98 18.67 -14.19
CA SER A 28 24.97 19.17 -13.25
C SER A 28 23.54 18.74 -13.65
N GLN A 29 23.21 18.83 -14.94
CA GLN A 29 21.93 18.37 -15.46
C GLN A 29 21.72 16.87 -15.27
N ALA A 30 22.74 16.05 -15.60
CA ALA A 30 22.70 14.60 -15.42
C ALA A 30 22.50 14.20 -13.95
N LEU A 31 23.20 14.87 -13.01
CA LEU A 31 23.02 14.66 -11.56
C LEU A 31 21.61 15.06 -11.10
N GLY A 32 21.07 16.18 -11.60
CA GLY A 32 19.73 16.64 -11.27
C GLY A 32 18.62 15.69 -11.75
N GLU A 33 18.73 15.18 -12.98
CA GLU A 33 17.81 14.14 -13.49
C GLU A 33 17.87 12.85 -12.66
N THR A 34 19.09 12.46 -12.31
CA THR A 34 19.38 11.25 -11.53
C THR A 34 18.70 11.30 -10.16
N ARG A 35 18.86 12.42 -9.43
CA ARG A 35 18.19 12.65 -8.14
C ARG A 35 16.67 12.65 -8.27
N ARG A 36 16.12 13.30 -9.30
CA ARG A 36 14.67 13.33 -9.54
C ARG A 36 14.09 11.93 -9.80
N ARG A 37 14.78 11.11 -10.58
CA ARG A 37 14.36 9.72 -10.83
C ARG A 37 14.42 8.88 -9.54
N GLN A 38 15.45 9.04 -8.72
CA GLN A 38 15.57 8.35 -7.43
C GLN A 38 14.43 8.75 -6.48
N ALA A 39 14.12 10.03 -6.37
CA ALA A 39 13.00 10.51 -5.55
C ALA A 39 11.67 9.86 -5.96
N ARG A 40 11.39 9.79 -7.28
CA ARG A 40 10.18 9.14 -7.81
C ARG A 40 10.10 7.65 -7.42
N LEU A 41 11.19 6.91 -7.55
CA LEU A 41 11.22 5.48 -7.19
C LEU A 41 11.07 5.26 -5.68
N GLN A 42 11.65 6.14 -4.85
CA GLN A 42 11.47 6.10 -3.40
C GLN A 42 10.02 6.41 -3.00
N GLU A 43 9.38 7.38 -3.64
CA GLU A 43 7.96 7.67 -3.45
C GLU A 43 7.07 6.48 -3.85
N GLU A 44 7.39 5.83 -4.97
CA GLU A 44 6.67 4.64 -5.43
C GLU A 44 6.82 3.48 -4.44
N LEU A 45 8.03 3.25 -3.91
CA LEU A 45 8.28 2.25 -2.87
C LEU A 45 7.45 2.54 -1.62
N ALA A 46 7.46 3.79 -1.15
CA ALA A 46 6.69 4.21 0.02
C ALA A 46 5.17 3.99 -0.20
N ARG A 47 4.66 4.24 -1.41
CA ARG A 47 3.25 3.96 -1.75
C ARG A 47 2.96 2.45 -1.71
N ILE A 48 3.83 1.62 -2.25
CA ILE A 48 3.68 0.15 -2.21
C ILE A 48 3.71 -0.35 -0.76
N GLU A 49 4.65 0.12 0.06
CA GLU A 49 4.77 -0.27 1.47
C GLU A 49 3.55 0.13 2.30
N LYS A 50 3.04 1.35 2.12
CA LYS A 50 1.75 1.77 2.71
C LYS A 50 0.60 0.86 2.26
N GLY A 51 0.57 0.50 0.98
CA GLY A 51 -0.41 -0.45 0.45
C GLY A 51 -0.31 -1.84 1.08
N ILE A 52 0.91 -2.35 1.29
CA ILE A 52 1.15 -3.62 1.98
C ILE A 52 0.68 -3.56 3.43
N ALA A 53 1.04 -2.50 4.16
CA ALA A 53 0.64 -2.31 5.55
C ALA A 53 -0.88 -2.30 5.71
N ARG A 54 -1.58 -1.59 4.80
CA ARG A 54 -3.05 -1.59 4.76
C ARG A 54 -3.62 -2.99 4.55
N ILE A 55 -3.11 -3.75 3.57
CA ILE A 55 -3.59 -5.11 3.31
C ILE A 55 -3.32 -6.04 4.51
N LEU A 56 -2.18 -5.90 5.18
CA LEU A 56 -1.89 -6.68 6.39
C LEU A 56 -2.88 -6.36 7.51
N GLY A 57 -3.25 -5.10 7.69
CA GLY A 57 -4.31 -4.70 8.62
C GLY A 57 -5.68 -5.27 8.23
N GLU A 58 -6.02 -5.25 6.95
CA GLU A 58 -7.26 -5.85 6.44
C GLU A 58 -7.30 -7.38 6.68
N ILE A 59 -6.17 -8.09 6.47
CA ILE A 59 -6.06 -9.53 6.77
C ILE A 59 -6.24 -9.79 8.26
N ALA A 60 -5.57 -9.04 9.13
CA ALA A 60 -5.70 -9.22 10.57
C ALA A 60 -7.15 -9.02 11.06
N ALA A 61 -7.85 -8.01 10.55
CA ALA A 61 -9.26 -7.77 10.85
C ALA A 61 -10.17 -8.90 10.33
N LEU A 62 -9.87 -9.45 9.15
CA LEU A 62 -10.59 -10.60 8.59
C LEU A 62 -10.35 -11.87 9.42
N ASP A 63 -9.13 -12.12 9.86
CA ASP A 63 -8.77 -13.28 10.70
C ASP A 63 -9.51 -13.25 12.04
N GLU A 64 -9.53 -12.08 12.68
CA GLU A 64 -10.28 -11.88 13.92
C GLU A 64 -11.79 -12.05 13.70
N GLY A 65 -12.31 -11.53 12.58
CA GLY A 65 -13.69 -11.76 12.16
C GLY A 65 -14.01 -13.24 11.99
N ILE A 66 -13.19 -13.97 11.24
CA ILE A 66 -13.32 -15.40 11.00
C ILE A 66 -13.35 -16.17 12.32
N ALA A 67 -12.43 -15.87 13.24
CA ALA A 67 -12.38 -16.51 14.56
C ALA A 67 -13.66 -16.27 15.38
N ARG A 68 -14.16 -15.02 15.41
CA ARG A 68 -15.44 -14.69 16.08
C ARG A 68 -16.62 -15.45 15.49
N HIS A 69 -16.71 -15.52 14.16
CA HIS A 69 -17.76 -16.24 13.45
C HIS A 69 -17.68 -17.76 13.69
N GLN A 70 -16.49 -18.35 13.72
CA GLN A 70 -16.29 -19.77 14.06
C GLN A 70 -16.73 -20.08 15.50
N ALA A 71 -16.36 -19.25 16.47
CA ALA A 71 -16.78 -19.42 17.86
C ALA A 71 -18.31 -19.27 18.02
N ARG A 72 -18.93 -18.39 17.22
CA ARG A 72 -20.39 -18.25 17.18
C ARG A 72 -21.05 -19.49 16.56
N LEU A 73 -20.52 -20.04 15.47
CA LEU A 73 -21.02 -21.28 14.88
C LEU A 73 -20.97 -22.44 15.86
N ALA A 74 -19.84 -22.65 16.54
CA ALA A 74 -19.70 -23.73 17.53
C ALA A 74 -20.75 -23.62 18.66
N ARG A 75 -21.01 -22.40 19.16
CA ARG A 75 -22.07 -22.15 20.14
C ARG A 75 -23.46 -22.47 19.60
N MET A 76 -23.76 -22.05 18.36
CA MET A 76 -25.05 -22.32 17.72
C MET A 76 -25.26 -23.83 17.48
N GLU A 77 -24.21 -24.55 17.07
CA GLU A 77 -24.24 -26.01 16.87
C GLU A 77 -24.50 -26.74 18.20
N GLY A 78 -23.80 -26.36 19.28
CA GLY A 78 -24.05 -26.91 20.60
C GLY A 78 -25.48 -26.66 21.10
N ALA A 79 -26.01 -25.45 20.90
CA ALA A 79 -27.41 -25.12 21.24
C ALA A 79 -28.44 -25.91 20.42
N ILE A 80 -28.15 -26.14 19.13
CA ILE A 80 -28.98 -26.99 18.26
C ILE A 80 -28.97 -28.44 18.75
N GLN A 81 -27.79 -28.97 19.11
CA GLN A 81 -27.65 -30.33 19.59
C GLN A 81 -28.39 -30.55 20.91
N SER A 82 -28.26 -29.62 21.87
CA SER A 82 -29.00 -29.70 23.14
C SER A 82 -30.51 -29.62 22.93
N SER A 83 -30.98 -28.72 22.07
CA SER A 83 -32.40 -28.61 21.70
C SER A 83 -32.93 -29.90 21.05
N GLN A 84 -32.14 -30.55 20.20
CA GLN A 84 -32.48 -31.83 19.58
C GLN A 84 -32.57 -32.96 20.63
N ALA A 85 -31.67 -33.00 21.60
CA ALA A 85 -31.71 -33.98 22.69
C ALA A 85 -32.97 -33.81 23.54
N THR A 86 -33.30 -32.58 23.94
CA THR A 86 -34.55 -32.29 24.67
C THR A 86 -35.79 -32.66 23.87
N LEU A 87 -35.81 -32.38 22.56
CA LEU A 87 -36.93 -32.80 21.70
C LEU A 87 -37.04 -34.32 21.59
N ALA A 88 -35.94 -35.06 21.65
CA ALA A 88 -35.97 -36.52 21.66
C ALA A 88 -36.58 -37.06 22.97
N GLU A 89 -36.25 -36.46 24.11
CA GLU A 89 -36.89 -36.75 25.40
C GLU A 89 -38.38 -36.45 25.40
N ASP A 90 -38.76 -35.28 24.88
CA ASP A 90 -40.15 -34.88 24.73
C ASP A 90 -40.94 -35.86 23.85
N ARG A 91 -40.34 -36.35 22.75
CA ARG A 91 -40.95 -37.37 21.88
C ARG A 91 -41.13 -38.71 22.59
N ARG A 92 -40.16 -39.13 23.42
CA ARG A 92 -40.28 -40.35 24.24
C ARG A 92 -41.42 -40.21 25.25
N TRP A 93 -41.43 -39.09 25.98
CA TRP A 93 -42.51 -38.80 26.93
C TRP A 93 -43.89 -38.81 26.26
N LEU A 94 -44.04 -38.17 25.10
CA LEU A 94 -45.32 -38.14 24.38
C LEU A 94 -45.75 -39.53 23.93
N ARG A 95 -44.82 -40.37 23.46
CA ARG A 95 -45.09 -41.77 23.10
C ARG A 95 -45.63 -42.55 24.29
N ASP A 96 -44.99 -42.44 25.45
CA ASP A 96 -45.42 -43.14 26.66
C ASP A 96 -46.82 -42.69 27.11
N GLN A 97 -47.13 -41.40 26.99
CA GLN A 97 -48.47 -40.89 27.28
C GLN A 97 -49.54 -41.44 26.32
N LEU A 98 -49.21 -41.58 25.03
CA LEU A 98 -50.13 -42.15 24.04
C LEU A 98 -50.40 -43.63 24.28
N ILE A 99 -49.36 -44.41 24.59
CA ILE A 99 -49.49 -45.84 24.91
C ILE A 99 -50.35 -46.01 26.17
N LYS A 100 -50.06 -45.24 27.23
CA LYS A 100 -50.87 -45.28 28.48
C LYS A 100 -52.32 -44.92 28.21
N ALA A 101 -52.59 -43.87 27.44
CA ALA A 101 -53.95 -43.46 27.09
C ALA A 101 -54.69 -44.54 26.28
N TYR A 102 -54.01 -45.19 25.34
CA TYR A 102 -54.57 -46.29 24.54
C TYR A 102 -54.95 -47.50 25.41
N ILE A 103 -54.06 -47.92 26.31
CA ILE A 103 -54.32 -49.03 27.25
C ILE A 103 -55.47 -48.68 28.19
N LEU A 104 -55.52 -47.44 28.70
CA LEU A 104 -56.56 -46.96 29.61
C LEU A 104 -57.94 -46.93 28.93
N ALA A 105 -57.98 -46.47 27.67
CA ALA A 105 -59.20 -46.42 26.86
C ALA A 105 -59.74 -47.83 26.56
N GLY A 106 -58.86 -48.81 26.32
CA GLY A 106 -59.25 -50.21 26.09
C GLY A 106 -59.75 -50.95 27.34
N LYS A 107 -59.48 -50.44 28.56
CA LYS A 107 -59.89 -51.07 29.83
C LYS A 107 -61.27 -50.63 30.36
N GLY A 108 -62.06 -49.89 29.58
CA GLY A 108 -63.45 -49.56 29.96
C GLY A 108 -63.61 -48.62 31.16
N LEU A 109 -62.55 -47.91 31.58
CA LEU A 109 -62.57 -47.02 32.76
C LEU A 109 -63.57 -45.86 32.68
N TRP A 110 -64.02 -45.52 31.47
CA TRP A 110 -65.09 -44.55 31.26
C TRP A 110 -66.45 -45.03 31.81
N GLY A 111 -66.68 -46.35 31.87
CA GLY A 111 -67.88 -46.94 32.46
C GLY A 111 -67.93 -46.76 33.98
N ALA A 112 -66.83 -47.08 34.67
CA ALA A 112 -66.73 -46.92 36.13
C ALA A 112 -66.75 -45.45 36.59
N PHE A 113 -66.35 -44.51 35.72
CA PHE A 113 -66.40 -43.06 35.99
C PHE A 113 -67.84 -42.50 36.03
N LEU A 114 -68.79 -43.16 35.36
CA LEU A 114 -70.18 -42.73 35.27
C LEU A 114 -71.06 -43.24 36.44
N GLU A 115 -70.57 -44.18 37.25
CA GLU A 115 -71.36 -44.84 38.31
C GLU A 115 -71.33 -44.09 39.66
N ASP A 116 -70.31 -43.27 39.96
CA ASP A 116 -70.18 -42.57 41.25
C ASP A 116 -70.03 -41.04 41.08
N ALA A 117 -71.10 -40.30 41.44
CA ALA A 117 -71.21 -38.86 41.23
C ALA A 117 -70.28 -38.00 42.12
N GLN A 118 -69.97 -38.44 43.36
CA GLN A 118 -69.05 -37.71 44.25
C GLN A 118 -67.58 -38.01 43.91
N ALA A 119 -67.28 -39.23 43.48
CA ALA A 119 -65.98 -39.58 42.93
C ALA A 119 -65.72 -38.80 41.62
N GLY A 120 -66.71 -38.72 40.72
CA GLY A 120 -66.62 -38.03 39.44
C GLY A 120 -66.19 -36.55 39.54
N GLY A 121 -66.63 -35.81 40.56
CA GLY A 121 -66.25 -34.41 40.78
C GLY A 121 -64.76 -34.21 41.09
N ARG A 122 -64.18 -35.05 41.96
CA ARG A 122 -62.74 -34.98 42.31
C ARG A 122 -61.86 -35.51 41.17
N TYR A 123 -62.24 -36.64 40.55
CA TYR A 123 -61.53 -37.19 39.40
C TYR A 123 -61.56 -36.25 38.19
N GLY A 124 -62.67 -35.54 37.96
CA GLY A 124 -62.77 -34.51 36.93
C GLY A 124 -61.80 -33.34 37.12
N MET A 125 -61.59 -32.88 38.36
CA MET A 125 -60.60 -31.84 38.67
C MET A 125 -59.17 -32.32 38.39
N TYR A 126 -58.78 -33.51 38.87
CA TYR A 126 -57.45 -34.09 38.61
C TYR A 126 -57.20 -34.32 37.12
N TYR A 127 -58.19 -34.84 36.40
CA TYR A 127 -58.11 -35.05 34.96
C TYR A 127 -57.90 -33.72 34.22
N ARG A 128 -58.61 -32.67 34.63
CA ARG A 128 -58.47 -31.34 34.02
C ARG A 128 -57.08 -30.74 34.25
N TYR A 129 -56.50 -30.88 35.44
CA TYR A 129 -55.10 -30.48 35.69
C TYR A 129 -54.10 -31.28 34.85
N TRP A 130 -54.32 -32.59 34.71
CA TRP A 130 -53.46 -33.46 33.91
C TRP A 130 -53.51 -33.11 32.42
N VAL A 131 -54.70 -32.89 31.85
CA VAL A 131 -54.89 -32.45 30.47
C VAL A 131 -54.28 -31.07 30.24
N LYS A 132 -54.41 -30.14 31.20
CA LYS A 132 -53.79 -28.80 31.13
C LYS A 132 -52.27 -28.90 31.04
N GLY A 133 -51.62 -29.62 31.97
CA GLY A 133 -50.15 -29.78 31.96
C GLY A 133 -49.64 -30.49 30.69
N ARG A 134 -50.40 -31.45 30.16
CA ARG A 134 -50.09 -32.09 28.87
C ARG A 134 -50.18 -31.10 27.71
N SER A 135 -51.22 -30.28 27.67
CA SER A 135 -51.41 -29.25 26.62
C SER A 135 -50.27 -28.23 26.64
N GLU A 136 -49.91 -27.72 27.82
CA GLU A 136 -48.79 -26.78 28.00
C GLU A 136 -47.47 -27.39 27.50
N ARG A 137 -47.21 -28.66 27.82
CA ARG A 137 -46.00 -29.35 27.36
C ARG A 137 -45.98 -29.55 25.85
N ILE A 138 -47.11 -29.89 25.23
CA ILE A 138 -47.22 -29.99 23.75
C ILE A 138 -46.98 -28.62 23.09
N GLN A 139 -47.51 -27.54 23.67
CA GLN A 139 -47.26 -26.19 23.15
C GLN A 139 -45.78 -25.81 23.26
N ALA A 140 -45.14 -26.12 24.39
CA ALA A 140 -43.70 -25.94 24.56
C ALA A 140 -42.89 -26.74 23.53
N MET A 141 -43.26 -28.00 23.25
CA MET A 141 -42.63 -28.81 22.20
C MET A 141 -42.78 -28.17 20.81
N ARG A 142 -43.99 -27.71 20.45
CA ARG A 142 -44.24 -27.03 19.18
C ARG A 142 -43.41 -25.76 19.03
N ALA A 143 -43.31 -24.97 20.10
CA ALA A 143 -42.46 -23.78 20.14
C ALA A 143 -40.98 -24.14 19.95
N ARG A 144 -40.48 -25.19 20.61
CA ARG A 144 -39.11 -25.70 20.46
C ARG A 144 -38.81 -26.16 19.03
N ILE A 145 -39.74 -26.87 18.38
CA ILE A 145 -39.58 -27.29 16.97
C ILE A 145 -39.42 -26.08 16.05
N LYS A 146 -40.26 -25.05 16.23
CA LYS A 146 -40.16 -23.79 15.47
C LYS A 146 -38.83 -23.09 15.72
N ALA A 147 -38.43 -22.95 16.99
CA ALA A 147 -37.17 -22.33 17.38
C ALA A 147 -35.96 -23.09 16.80
N LEU A 148 -35.98 -24.42 16.81
CA LEU A 148 -34.93 -25.25 16.22
C LEU A 148 -34.81 -25.06 14.70
N ALA A 149 -35.94 -24.96 14.00
CA ALA A 149 -35.94 -24.70 12.56
C ALA A 149 -35.32 -23.32 12.24
N LEU A 150 -35.70 -22.28 13.00
CA LEU A 150 -35.11 -20.95 12.88
C LEU A 150 -33.61 -20.95 13.20
N ALA A 151 -33.19 -21.65 14.26
CA ALA A 151 -31.79 -21.77 14.64
C ALA A 151 -30.95 -22.44 13.54
N LYS A 152 -31.47 -23.51 12.93
CA LYS A 152 -30.81 -24.19 11.79
C LYS A 152 -30.68 -23.29 10.57
N LYS A 153 -31.71 -22.49 10.27
CA LYS A 153 -31.65 -21.49 9.20
C LYS A 153 -30.58 -20.43 9.49
N ALA A 154 -30.58 -19.87 10.70
CA ALA A 154 -29.58 -18.89 11.13
C ALA A 154 -28.15 -19.47 11.11
N LEU A 155 -27.98 -20.75 11.46
CA LEU A 155 -26.69 -21.44 11.35
C LEU A 155 -26.21 -21.52 9.90
N ALA A 156 -27.09 -21.85 8.96
CA ALA A 156 -26.74 -21.90 7.54
C ALA A 156 -26.34 -20.53 6.99
N GLU A 157 -27.08 -19.47 7.35
CA GLU A 157 -26.74 -18.09 7.00
C GLU A 157 -25.38 -17.68 7.58
N GLU A 158 -25.09 -18.07 8.81
CA GLU A 158 -23.81 -17.79 9.46
C GLU A 158 -22.64 -18.52 8.80
N ARG A 159 -22.84 -19.78 8.39
CA ARG A 159 -21.84 -20.53 7.61
C ARG A 159 -21.55 -19.85 6.27
N ALA A 160 -22.59 -19.37 5.58
CA ALA A 160 -22.43 -18.62 4.33
C ALA A 160 -21.64 -17.32 4.54
N ARG A 161 -21.90 -16.58 5.63
CA ARG A 161 -21.12 -15.39 6.00
C ARG A 161 -19.66 -15.73 6.26
N LEU A 162 -19.39 -16.81 6.99
CA LEU A 162 -18.02 -17.26 7.25
C LEU A 162 -17.26 -17.59 5.95
N GLU A 163 -17.90 -18.30 5.01
CA GLU A 163 -17.29 -18.59 3.71
C GLU A 163 -17.03 -17.31 2.91
N GLY A 164 -17.93 -16.34 2.97
CA GLY A 164 -17.70 -15.00 2.39
C GLY A 164 -16.49 -14.28 2.98
N LEU A 165 -16.28 -14.36 4.31
CA LEU A 165 -15.10 -13.79 4.96
C LEU A 165 -13.81 -14.51 4.55
N LYS A 166 -13.81 -15.84 4.48
CA LYS A 166 -12.66 -16.62 4.00
C LYS A 166 -12.32 -16.30 2.55
N ALA A 167 -13.33 -16.10 1.70
CA ALA A 167 -13.10 -15.70 0.31
C ALA A 167 -12.42 -14.31 0.23
N LYS A 168 -12.87 -13.34 1.03
CA LYS A 168 -12.22 -12.02 1.15
C LYS A 168 -10.78 -12.13 1.64
N GLN A 169 -10.51 -12.98 2.63
CA GLN A 169 -9.17 -13.24 3.15
C GLN A 169 -8.25 -13.81 2.06
N ARG A 170 -8.71 -14.79 1.28
CA ARG A 170 -7.95 -15.36 0.14
C ARG A 170 -7.63 -14.29 -0.91
N ALA A 171 -8.59 -13.42 -1.23
CA ALA A 171 -8.37 -12.32 -2.16
C ALA A 171 -7.35 -11.30 -1.63
N ALA A 172 -7.43 -10.95 -0.34
CA ALA A 172 -6.46 -10.06 0.31
C ALA A 172 -5.05 -10.66 0.31
N LEU A 173 -4.90 -11.96 0.60
CA LEU A 173 -3.63 -12.68 0.52
C LEU A 173 -3.05 -12.71 -0.90
N ALA A 174 -3.88 -12.88 -1.92
CA ALA A 174 -3.44 -12.81 -3.31
C ALA A 174 -2.93 -11.41 -3.68
N SER A 175 -3.67 -10.37 -3.26
CA SER A 175 -3.27 -8.96 -3.43
C SER A 175 -1.95 -8.64 -2.70
N LEU A 176 -1.78 -9.16 -1.47
CA LEU A 176 -0.54 -9.04 -0.71
C LEU A 176 0.66 -9.64 -1.46
N ARG A 177 0.51 -10.84 -2.03
CA ARG A 177 1.56 -11.50 -2.82
C ARG A 177 1.95 -10.66 -4.03
N LYS A 178 0.95 -10.11 -4.75
CA LYS A 178 1.19 -9.23 -5.90
C LYS A 178 1.99 -7.98 -5.48
N ARG A 179 1.56 -7.28 -4.43
CA ARG A 179 2.27 -6.09 -3.93
C ARG A 179 3.68 -6.39 -3.42
N LYS A 180 3.89 -7.55 -2.78
CA LYS A 180 5.24 -7.98 -2.36
C LYS A 180 6.15 -8.24 -3.57
N ALA A 181 5.62 -8.81 -4.65
CA ALA A 181 6.36 -9.01 -5.89
C ALA A 181 6.71 -7.66 -6.56
N GLU A 182 5.76 -6.72 -6.62
CA GLU A 182 5.98 -5.34 -7.10
C GLU A 182 7.05 -4.61 -6.26
N ARG A 183 7.01 -4.76 -4.93
CA ARG A 183 8.05 -4.22 -4.04
C ARG A 183 9.42 -4.80 -4.39
N GLN A 184 9.50 -6.11 -4.60
CA GLN A 184 10.76 -6.79 -4.87
C GLN A 184 11.36 -6.38 -6.21
N SER A 185 10.54 -6.24 -7.27
CA SER A 185 11.02 -5.74 -8.56
C SER A 185 11.50 -4.30 -8.47
N LEU A 186 10.78 -3.44 -7.74
CA LEU A 186 11.18 -2.05 -7.53
C LEU A 186 12.49 -1.92 -6.74
N LEU A 187 12.69 -2.75 -5.71
CA LEU A 187 13.95 -2.79 -4.95
C LEU A 187 15.13 -3.25 -5.81
N LYS A 188 14.92 -4.22 -6.72
CA LYS A 188 15.95 -4.62 -7.69
C LYS A 188 16.30 -3.47 -8.64
N ALA A 189 15.29 -2.82 -9.22
CA ALA A 189 15.47 -1.67 -10.09
C ALA A 189 16.20 -0.51 -9.37
N LEU A 190 15.84 -0.23 -8.12
CA LEU A 190 16.54 0.74 -7.27
C LEU A 190 18.00 0.36 -7.04
N GLY A 191 18.30 -0.92 -6.78
CA GLY A 191 19.66 -1.41 -6.56
C GLY A 191 20.53 -1.31 -7.81
N GLU A 192 20.04 -1.76 -8.97
CA GLU A 192 20.72 -1.62 -10.26
C GLU A 192 20.95 -0.15 -10.61
N ARG A 193 19.93 0.69 -10.39
CA ARG A 193 20.02 2.12 -10.64
C ARG A 193 21.07 2.76 -9.73
N ALA A 194 21.05 2.49 -8.43
CA ALA A 194 22.02 3.03 -7.48
C ALA A 194 23.47 2.68 -7.86
N ARG A 195 23.71 1.44 -8.33
CA ARG A 195 25.03 1.03 -8.86
C ARG A 195 25.44 1.85 -10.09
N SER A 196 24.57 1.93 -11.10
CA SER A 196 24.83 2.72 -12.31
C SER A 196 25.08 4.21 -12.00
N GLN A 197 24.39 4.74 -10.99
CA GLN A 197 24.53 6.11 -10.53
C GLN A 197 25.85 6.33 -9.78
N ALA A 198 26.27 5.39 -8.94
CA ALA A 198 27.56 5.44 -8.26
C ALA A 198 28.73 5.42 -9.26
N GLU A 199 28.64 4.57 -10.29
CA GLU A 199 29.60 4.54 -11.39
C GLU A 199 29.63 5.84 -12.19
N ALA A 200 28.46 6.37 -12.55
CA ALA A 200 28.37 7.66 -13.25
C ALA A 200 29.00 8.78 -12.41
N LEU A 201 28.65 8.87 -11.12
CA LEU A 201 29.15 9.89 -10.21
C LEU A 201 30.67 9.78 -9.99
N ALA A 202 31.22 8.56 -9.95
CA ALA A 202 32.66 8.34 -9.92
C ALA A 202 33.36 8.86 -11.19
N ARG A 203 32.77 8.62 -12.38
CA ARG A 203 33.26 9.20 -13.64
C ARG A 203 33.21 10.73 -13.61
N LEU A 204 32.10 11.32 -13.16
CA LEU A 204 31.96 12.77 -13.08
C LEU A 204 33.02 13.40 -12.16
N LYS A 205 33.32 12.77 -11.01
CA LYS A 205 34.39 13.22 -10.11
C LYS A 205 35.77 13.11 -10.74
N ALA A 206 36.05 12.01 -11.45
CA ALA A 206 37.32 11.85 -12.16
C ALA A 206 37.48 12.90 -13.27
N ASP A 207 36.40 13.23 -13.99
CA ASP A 207 36.40 14.29 -14.99
C ASP A 207 36.62 15.66 -14.34
N GLU A 208 35.98 15.96 -13.20
CA GLU A 208 36.20 17.18 -12.42
C GLU A 208 37.66 17.33 -11.97
N GLU A 209 38.28 16.27 -11.44
CA GLU A 209 39.70 16.27 -11.07
C GLU A 209 40.61 16.52 -12.27
N ARG A 210 40.30 15.89 -13.41
CA ARG A 210 41.04 16.07 -14.67
C ARG A 210 40.88 17.51 -15.19
N LEU A 211 39.69 18.08 -15.08
CA LEU A 211 39.40 19.50 -15.35
C LEU A 211 40.21 20.43 -14.43
N ALA A 212 40.23 20.17 -13.13
CA ALA A 212 40.98 20.96 -12.15
C ALA A 212 42.49 20.90 -12.43
N ALA A 213 43.00 19.73 -12.83
CA ALA A 213 44.39 19.57 -13.26
C ALA A 213 44.71 20.36 -14.54
N LEU A 214 43.80 20.37 -15.52
CA LEU A 214 43.94 21.20 -16.72
C LEU A 214 43.93 22.70 -16.40
N LEU A 215 43.07 23.14 -15.50
CA LEU A 215 43.03 24.53 -15.01
C LEU A 215 44.34 24.94 -14.33
N ARG A 216 44.95 24.05 -13.54
CA ARG A 216 46.27 24.29 -12.93
C ARG A 216 47.41 24.39 -13.95
N ARG A 217 47.31 23.66 -15.07
CA ARG A 217 48.31 23.67 -16.15
C ARG A 217 48.19 24.85 -17.11
N LEU A 218 47.05 25.56 -17.10
CA LEU A 218 46.93 26.79 -17.87
C LEU A 218 47.81 27.87 -17.21
N PRO A 219 48.71 28.53 -17.96
CA PRO A 219 49.44 29.67 -17.43
C PRO A 219 48.41 30.72 -17.02
N LYS A 220 48.43 31.16 -15.76
CA LYS A 220 47.74 32.39 -15.35
C LYS A 220 48.25 33.48 -16.29
N HIS A 221 47.46 33.89 -17.26
CA HIS A 221 47.74 35.12 -17.98
C HIS A 221 47.55 36.24 -16.96
N GLN A 222 48.66 36.65 -16.33
CA GLN A 222 48.81 38.05 -16.00
C GLN A 222 48.59 38.78 -17.33
N ALA A 223 47.53 39.57 -17.41
CA ALA A 223 47.44 40.56 -18.45
C ALA A 223 48.81 41.28 -18.47
N PRO A 224 49.48 41.41 -19.62
CA PRO A 224 50.73 42.13 -19.64
C PRO A 224 50.42 43.51 -19.09
N GLN A 225 50.94 43.81 -17.89
CA GLN A 225 51.17 45.19 -17.51
C GLN A 225 52.12 45.68 -18.57
N ALA A 226 51.59 46.38 -19.57
CA ALA A 226 52.37 47.04 -20.58
C ALA A 226 53.22 48.07 -19.83
N GLY A 227 54.42 47.65 -19.42
CA GLY A 227 55.53 48.54 -19.14
C GLY A 227 55.69 49.40 -20.38
N GLY A 228 55.58 50.71 -20.18
CA GLY A 228 55.74 51.68 -21.24
C GLY A 228 57.06 51.46 -21.99
N GLY A 229 56.98 51.57 -23.32
CA GLY A 229 58.18 51.68 -24.16
C GLY A 229 58.26 50.72 -25.35
N CYS A 230 57.16 50.33 -26.00
CA CYS A 230 57.28 49.84 -27.37
C CYS A 230 57.56 51.04 -28.31
N ARG A 231 58.71 51.00 -29.00
CA ARG A 231 59.04 51.96 -30.06
C ARG A 231 58.08 51.77 -31.24
N TRP A 232 57.61 52.89 -31.80
CA TRP A 232 56.69 52.89 -32.93
C TRP A 232 57.40 52.40 -34.21
N PRO A 233 56.71 51.61 -35.07
CA PRO A 233 57.32 51.02 -36.26
C PRO A 233 57.55 52.02 -37.41
N LEU A 234 57.12 53.28 -37.26
CA LEU A 234 57.27 54.35 -38.25
C LEU A 234 57.76 55.62 -37.55
N GLU A 235 58.82 56.23 -38.08
CA GLU A 235 59.34 57.52 -37.60
C GLU A 235 58.60 58.66 -38.31
N GLY A 236 57.82 59.44 -37.57
CA GLY A 236 57.04 60.57 -38.09
C GLY A 236 56.41 61.39 -36.96
N ARG A 237 55.96 62.62 -37.25
CA ARG A 237 55.32 63.49 -36.26
C ARG A 237 53.82 63.19 -36.21
N PHE A 238 53.34 62.73 -35.05
CA PHE A 238 51.91 62.45 -34.85
C PHE A 238 51.02 63.66 -35.16
N GLY A 239 50.18 63.52 -36.18
CA GLY A 239 49.15 64.50 -36.54
C GLY A 239 47.87 64.37 -35.70
N ALA A 240 47.53 63.16 -35.25
CA ALA A 240 46.42 62.90 -34.35
C ALA A 240 46.63 61.61 -33.54
N ARG A 241 46.32 61.63 -32.25
CA ARG A 241 46.44 60.46 -31.36
C ARG A 241 45.10 59.76 -31.15
N PHE A 242 45.15 58.46 -30.87
CA PHE A 242 43.98 57.69 -30.47
C PHE A 242 43.29 58.36 -29.27
N GLY A 243 41.97 58.57 -29.38
CA GLY A 243 41.17 59.21 -28.34
C GLY A 243 41.15 60.75 -28.36
N GLN A 244 41.91 61.42 -29.24
CA GLN A 244 41.76 62.88 -29.38
C GLN A 244 40.37 63.25 -29.95
N PRO A 245 39.77 64.35 -29.51
CA PRO A 245 38.52 64.84 -30.07
C PRO A 245 38.75 65.42 -31.47
N ARG A 246 37.92 65.00 -32.43
CA ARG A 246 37.85 65.61 -33.76
C ARG A 246 36.86 66.76 -33.72
N ARG A 247 37.06 67.75 -34.60
CA ARG A 247 36.20 68.95 -34.71
C ARG A 247 34.71 68.64 -34.99
N SER A 248 34.38 67.37 -35.28
CA SER A 248 33.04 66.83 -35.52
C SER A 248 32.40 66.13 -34.30
N GLY A 249 32.98 66.21 -33.10
CA GLY A 249 32.43 65.59 -31.89
C GLY A 249 32.68 64.07 -31.75
N LEU A 250 33.42 63.47 -32.68
CA LEU A 250 33.85 62.07 -32.64
C LEU A 250 35.32 61.97 -32.21
N THR A 251 35.71 60.87 -31.56
CA THR A 251 37.10 60.62 -31.15
C THR A 251 37.86 59.86 -32.24
N TRP A 252 39.17 60.12 -32.35
CA TRP A 252 40.05 59.38 -33.25
C TRP A 252 40.16 57.91 -32.81
N GLN A 253 39.74 56.97 -33.69
CA GLN A 253 39.85 55.52 -33.46
C GLN A 253 41.20 54.94 -33.95
N GLY A 254 42.17 55.79 -34.27
CA GLY A 254 43.51 55.39 -34.71
C GLY A 254 44.53 56.47 -34.44
N VAL A 255 45.78 56.20 -34.80
CA VAL A 255 46.89 57.16 -34.72
C VAL A 255 47.28 57.56 -36.14
N LEU A 256 47.35 58.86 -36.40
CA LEU A 256 47.84 59.43 -37.66
C LEU A 256 49.29 59.88 -37.45
N ILE A 257 50.22 59.23 -38.13
CA ILE A 257 51.67 59.52 -38.14
C ILE A 257 52.02 60.21 -39.46
#